data_AF-A0A5J4LH89-F1
#
_entry.id   AF-A0A5J4LH89-F1
#
_cell.length_a   1.000
_cell.length_b   1.000
_cell.length_c   1.000
_cell.angle_alpha   90.00
_cell.angle_beta   90.00
_cell.angle_gamma   90.00
#
_symmetry.space_group_name_H-M   'P 1'
#
loop_
_entity.id
_entity.type
_entity.pdbx_description
1 polymer ?
#
loop_
_entity_poly.entity_id
_entity_poly.type
_entity_poly.pdbx_seq_one_letter_code
_entity_poly.pdbx_strand_id
1 'polypeptide(L)'
;MTDKTMTPEDVVSRLRSGMTLGIGGWGSRRKPMALVRALLRSDLTDLTVISYGGPDVGLLAAAGRIRTLVAAFATLDSIPLEPHFRAARQRGAFELREIDEAMFMWGLQAAAHRLPFLPVRSGLGSDVMRVNPALRTVTSPYEDGETFVAMPALRMDAALVHLHRADRLGNGQYLGPDPYFDDLFCEAADSAYVSCERIVDDFASAVPQTLLVKRHSVTGVVEAPNGAHFTSCAPDYGRDEPFQKLYATTPWPQFAERFLSGDEKTYRSAVHSWHEEQQ
;
A
#
# COMPACT_ATOMS: atom_id res chain seq x y z
N MET A 1 -4.28 28.61 4.57
CA MET A 1 -3.87 27.27 4.12
C MET A 1 -5.13 26.47 3.87
N THR A 2 -5.19 25.71 2.78
CA THR A 2 -6.43 25.04 2.34
C THR A 2 -6.62 23.74 3.10
N ASP A 3 -7.85 23.51 3.54
CA ASP A 3 -8.31 22.26 4.11
C ASP A 3 -8.24 21.12 3.08
N LYS A 4 -7.63 20.00 3.45
CA LYS A 4 -7.44 18.82 2.59
C LYS A 4 -8.34 17.65 2.94
N THR A 5 -9.24 17.82 3.90
CA THR A 5 -10.19 16.76 4.26
C THR A 5 -11.10 16.41 3.08
N MET A 6 -11.32 15.12 2.88
CA MET A 6 -12.19 14.59 1.82
C MET A 6 -12.71 13.20 2.19
N THR A 7 -13.67 12.70 1.42
CA THR A 7 -14.20 11.33 1.56
C THR A 7 -13.34 10.31 0.81
N PRO A 8 -13.44 9.00 1.13
CA PRO A 8 -12.84 7.95 0.29
C PRO A 8 -13.29 8.04 -1.18
N GLU A 9 -14.55 8.39 -1.42
CA GLU A 9 -15.12 8.55 -2.76
C GLU A 9 -14.48 9.74 -3.50
N ASP A 10 -14.22 10.85 -2.81
CA ASP A 10 -13.49 11.99 -3.38
C ASP A 10 -12.07 11.60 -3.80
N VAL A 11 -11.37 10.78 -3.00
CA VAL A 11 -10.05 10.23 -3.37
C VAL A 11 -10.16 9.42 -4.66
N VAL A 12 -11.07 8.46 -4.71
CA VAL A 12 -11.27 7.58 -5.87
C VAL A 12 -11.67 8.37 -7.12
N SER A 13 -12.46 9.43 -6.96
CA SER A 13 -12.86 10.33 -8.06
C SER A 13 -11.69 11.08 -8.71
N ARG A 14 -10.51 11.10 -8.07
CA ARG A 14 -9.28 11.70 -8.59
C ARG A 14 -8.33 10.69 -9.21
N LEU A 15 -8.62 9.39 -9.06
CA LEU A 15 -7.86 8.30 -9.66
C LEU A 15 -8.44 7.91 -11.02
N ARG A 16 -7.63 7.30 -11.90
CA ARG A 16 -8.03 6.89 -13.25
C ARG A 16 -7.49 5.51 -13.57
N SER A 17 -8.18 4.78 -14.45
CA SER A 17 -7.68 3.51 -14.98
C SER A 17 -6.34 3.75 -15.69
N GLY A 18 -5.45 2.76 -15.64
CA GLY A 18 -4.10 2.90 -16.20
C GLY A 18 -3.05 3.49 -15.27
N MET A 19 -3.46 4.13 -14.15
CA MET A 19 -2.55 4.77 -13.20
C MET A 19 -1.61 3.78 -12.50
N THR A 20 -0.46 4.30 -12.10
CA THR A 20 0.48 3.69 -11.15
C THR A 20 0.13 4.13 -9.73
N LEU A 21 -0.38 3.21 -8.94
CA LEU A 21 -0.79 3.43 -7.56
C LEU A 21 0.19 2.79 -6.57
N GLY A 22 0.74 3.62 -5.69
CA GLY A 22 1.43 3.19 -4.49
C GLY A 22 0.46 2.87 -3.37
N ILE A 23 0.67 1.74 -2.70
CA ILE A 23 -0.10 1.38 -1.50
C ILE A 23 0.87 1.13 -0.35
N GLY A 24 0.83 2.04 0.63
CA GLY A 24 1.66 2.00 1.84
C GLY A 24 1.32 0.84 2.77
N GLY A 25 1.82 0.93 4.00
CA GLY A 25 1.85 -0.18 4.95
C GLY A 25 2.75 -1.33 4.48
N TRP A 26 2.68 -2.45 5.17
CA TRP A 26 3.58 -3.59 4.97
C TRP A 26 2.87 -4.91 5.18
N GLY A 27 2.79 -5.78 4.16
CA GLY A 27 2.12 -7.07 4.33
C GLY A 27 0.70 -6.88 4.87
N SER A 28 0.39 -7.49 6.02
CA SER A 28 -0.89 -7.29 6.72
C SER A 28 -0.74 -6.35 7.92
N ARG A 29 -0.10 -5.20 7.69
CA ARG A 29 0.17 -4.16 8.69
C ARG A 29 -0.10 -2.78 8.11
N ARG A 30 -1.00 -2.05 8.76
CA ARG A 30 -1.42 -0.67 8.49
C ARG A 30 -1.71 -0.38 7.01
N LYS A 31 -2.31 -1.34 6.31
CA LYS A 31 -2.73 -1.12 4.92
C LYS A 31 -3.91 -0.14 4.90
N PRO A 32 -4.02 0.77 3.92
CA PRO A 32 -5.17 1.67 3.78
C PRO A 32 -6.40 0.95 3.23
N MET A 33 -6.87 -0.09 3.93
CA MET A 33 -7.87 -1.03 3.44
C MET A 33 -9.22 -0.37 3.14
N ALA A 34 -9.62 0.66 3.88
CA ALA A 34 -10.81 1.45 3.56
C ALA A 34 -10.71 2.16 2.20
N LEU A 35 -9.53 2.69 1.84
CA LEU A 35 -9.29 3.27 0.52
C LEU A 35 -9.21 2.19 -0.57
N VAL A 36 -8.63 1.02 -0.27
CA VAL A 36 -8.63 -0.13 -1.19
C VAL A 36 -10.06 -0.60 -1.47
N ARG A 37 -10.92 -0.70 -0.44
CA ARG A 37 -12.34 -1.03 -0.60
C ARG A 37 -13.08 0.04 -1.40
N ALA A 38 -12.78 1.33 -1.17
CA ALA A 38 -13.33 2.42 -1.98
C ALA A 38 -12.93 2.29 -3.45
N LEU A 39 -11.67 1.97 -3.74
CA LEU A 39 -11.19 1.69 -5.09
C LEU A 39 -11.94 0.51 -5.72
N LEU A 40 -12.18 -0.58 -4.97
CA LEU A 40 -12.92 -1.75 -5.46
C LEU A 40 -14.39 -1.47 -5.81
N ARG A 41 -15.01 -0.46 -5.19
CA ARG A 41 -16.37 0.00 -5.54
C ARG A 41 -16.44 0.75 -6.88
N SER A 42 -15.31 1.22 -7.38
CA SER A 42 -15.25 1.92 -8.68
C SER A 42 -15.10 0.94 -9.85
N ASP A 43 -15.18 1.47 -11.07
CA ASP A 43 -14.88 0.77 -12.32
C ASP A 43 -13.39 0.87 -12.71
N LEU A 44 -12.55 1.51 -11.89
CA LEU A 44 -11.13 1.67 -12.16
C LEU A 44 -10.44 0.32 -12.35
N THR A 45 -9.59 0.23 -13.36
CA THR A 45 -8.91 -1.01 -13.76
C THR A 45 -7.57 -0.68 -14.43
N ASP A 46 -6.90 -1.70 -14.94
CA ASP A 46 -5.65 -1.55 -15.68
C ASP A 46 -4.54 -0.87 -14.85
N LEU A 47 -4.55 -1.10 -13.54
CA LEU A 47 -3.66 -0.41 -12.60
C LEU A 47 -2.27 -1.04 -12.58
N THR A 48 -1.25 -0.20 -12.52
CA THR A 48 0.06 -0.62 -12.02
C THR A 48 0.06 -0.44 -10.50
N VAL A 49 0.22 -1.50 -9.72
CA VAL A 49 0.26 -1.42 -8.25
C VAL A 49 1.70 -1.57 -7.78
N ILE A 50 2.13 -0.68 -6.89
CA ILE A 50 3.44 -0.71 -6.22
C ILE A 50 3.18 -0.88 -4.72
N SER A 51 3.54 -2.04 -4.15
CA SER A 51 3.21 -2.35 -2.75
C SER A 51 4.16 -3.37 -2.12
N TYR A 52 4.50 -3.16 -0.85
CA TYR A 52 4.91 -4.25 0.05
C TYR A 52 3.68 -5.10 0.35
N GLY A 53 3.41 -6.08 -0.50
CA GLY A 53 2.07 -6.63 -0.70
C GLY A 53 1.52 -7.41 0.48
N GLY A 54 0.22 -7.23 0.74
CA GLY A 54 -0.59 -8.11 1.57
C GLY A 54 -2.04 -8.16 1.06
N PRO A 55 -3.06 -8.02 1.93
CA PRO A 55 -4.45 -8.17 1.50
C PRO A 55 -4.90 -7.06 0.53
N ASP A 56 -4.23 -5.90 0.51
CA ASP A 56 -4.41 -4.86 -0.50
C ASP A 56 -4.20 -5.39 -1.92
N VAL A 57 -3.07 -6.08 -2.14
CA VAL A 57 -2.74 -6.72 -3.42
C VAL A 57 -3.70 -7.86 -3.71
N GLY A 58 -4.01 -8.67 -2.70
CA GLY A 58 -4.93 -9.81 -2.84
C GLY A 58 -6.32 -9.41 -3.31
N LEU A 59 -6.92 -8.40 -2.67
CA LEU A 59 -8.24 -7.86 -3.04
C LEU A 59 -8.25 -7.32 -4.47
N LEU A 60 -7.25 -6.53 -4.85
CA LEU A 60 -7.16 -5.95 -6.20
C LEU A 60 -6.90 -7.02 -7.27
N ALA A 61 -6.08 -8.04 -6.97
CA ALA A 61 -5.81 -9.16 -7.85
C ALA A 61 -7.04 -10.06 -8.05
N ALA A 62 -7.80 -10.32 -6.99
CA ALA A 62 -9.03 -11.11 -7.05
C ALA A 62 -10.12 -10.42 -7.88
N ALA A 63 -10.22 -9.10 -7.74
CA ALA A 63 -11.15 -8.25 -8.49
C ALA A 63 -10.67 -7.93 -9.92
N GLY A 64 -9.51 -8.41 -10.36
CA GLY A 64 -9.00 -8.18 -11.72
C GLY A 64 -8.63 -6.72 -12.02
N ARG A 65 -8.22 -5.95 -11.01
CA ARG A 65 -7.91 -4.52 -11.15
C ARG A 65 -6.46 -4.23 -11.56
N ILE A 66 -5.59 -5.21 -11.43
CA ILE A 66 -4.14 -5.09 -11.63
C ILE A 66 -3.77 -5.49 -13.07
N ARG A 67 -3.08 -4.61 -13.80
CA ARG A 67 -2.33 -4.94 -15.02
C ARG A 67 -0.91 -5.38 -14.69
N THR A 68 -0.23 -4.60 -13.86
CA THR A 68 1.16 -4.82 -13.45
C THR A 68 1.29 -4.67 -11.95
N LEU A 69 2.02 -5.56 -11.29
CA LEU A 69 2.37 -5.46 -9.88
C LEU A 69 3.89 -5.33 -9.75
N VAL A 70 4.36 -4.30 -9.05
CA VAL A 70 5.73 -4.18 -8.56
C VAL A 70 5.71 -4.50 -7.07
N ALA A 71 6.35 -5.58 -6.67
CA ALA A 71 6.37 -6.04 -5.29
C ALA A 71 7.62 -6.85 -4.99
N ALA A 72 8.06 -6.81 -3.72
CA ALA A 72 9.08 -7.72 -3.23
C ALA A 72 8.51 -9.03 -2.67
N PHE A 73 7.30 -8.97 -2.14
CA PHE A 73 6.55 -10.12 -1.65
C PHE A 73 5.04 -9.79 -1.64
N ALA A 74 4.23 -10.82 -1.42
CA ALA A 74 2.82 -10.68 -1.06
C ALA A 74 2.46 -11.67 0.07
N THR A 75 2.27 -11.16 1.28
CA THR A 75 2.07 -11.97 2.49
C THR A 75 0.95 -11.43 3.36
N LEU A 76 0.30 -12.35 4.08
CA LEU A 76 -0.63 -12.00 5.14
C LEU A 76 0.05 -12.16 6.51
N ASP A 77 1.39 -12.10 6.61
CA ASP A 77 2.26 -12.39 7.77
C ASP A 77 1.97 -13.70 8.54
N SER A 78 0.81 -13.86 9.21
CA SER A 78 0.41 -15.13 9.85
C SER A 78 0.06 -16.22 8.83
N ILE A 79 -0.31 -15.82 7.60
CA ILE A 79 -0.45 -16.74 6.47
C ILE A 79 0.65 -16.36 5.46
N PRO A 80 1.65 -17.24 5.22
CA PRO A 80 2.87 -16.85 4.52
C PRO A 80 2.66 -16.27 3.11
N LEU A 81 1.70 -16.81 2.37
CA LEU A 81 1.44 -16.44 0.99
C LEU A 81 0.00 -15.98 0.82
N GLU A 82 -0.18 -14.79 0.28
CA GLU A 82 -1.50 -14.22 0.00
C GLU A 82 -2.23 -15.07 -1.07
N PRO A 83 -3.39 -15.66 -0.75
CA PRO A 83 -4.01 -16.69 -1.60
C PRO A 83 -4.58 -16.16 -2.92
N HIS A 84 -5.09 -14.93 -2.95
CA HIS A 84 -5.71 -14.35 -4.14
C HIS A 84 -4.68 -13.88 -5.17
N PHE A 85 -3.59 -13.27 -4.71
CA PHE A 85 -2.36 -13.00 -5.42
C PHE A 85 -1.81 -14.29 -6.00
N ARG A 86 -1.64 -15.34 -5.19
CA ARG A 86 -1.16 -16.65 -5.68
C ARG A 86 -2.04 -17.17 -6.81
N ALA A 87 -3.36 -17.22 -6.60
CA ALA A 87 -4.29 -17.70 -7.60
C ALA A 87 -4.27 -16.86 -8.89
N ALA A 88 -4.07 -15.55 -8.77
CA ALA A 88 -3.97 -14.62 -9.91
C ALA A 88 -2.65 -14.78 -10.67
N ARG A 89 -1.54 -14.97 -9.97
CA ARG A 89 -0.23 -15.27 -10.57
C ARG A 89 -0.23 -16.60 -11.32
N GLN A 90 -0.79 -17.65 -10.73
CA GLN A 90 -0.84 -18.98 -11.33
C GLN A 90 -1.64 -19.03 -12.63
N ARG A 91 -2.67 -18.18 -12.77
CA ARG A 91 -3.47 -18.06 -14.01
C ARG A 91 -2.95 -16.98 -14.97
N GLY A 92 -1.82 -16.33 -14.68
CA GLY A 92 -1.25 -15.28 -15.53
C GLY A 92 -2.11 -14.02 -15.65
N ALA A 93 -2.87 -13.65 -14.61
CA ALA A 93 -3.82 -12.54 -14.68
C ALA A 93 -3.19 -11.14 -14.80
N PHE A 94 -1.91 -11.00 -14.43
CA PHE A 94 -1.19 -9.72 -14.47
C PHE A 94 0.33 -9.94 -14.58
N GLU A 95 1.05 -8.92 -15.04
CA GLU A 95 2.52 -8.87 -15.09
C GLU A 95 3.08 -8.64 -13.68
N LEU A 96 3.99 -9.51 -13.21
CA LEU A 96 4.73 -9.27 -11.97
C LEU A 96 6.14 -8.77 -12.29
N ARG A 97 6.47 -7.57 -11.82
CA ARG A 97 7.82 -7.02 -11.77
C ARG A 97 8.38 -7.21 -10.38
N GLU A 98 8.84 -8.43 -10.14
CA GLU A 98 9.43 -8.81 -8.86
C GLU A 98 10.78 -8.11 -8.67
N ILE A 99 11.02 -7.58 -7.47
CA ILE A 99 12.28 -6.94 -7.06
C ILE A 99 12.61 -7.37 -5.63
N ASP A 100 13.86 -7.23 -5.20
CA ASP A 100 14.22 -7.44 -3.80
C ASP A 100 13.62 -6.36 -2.87
N GLU A 101 13.45 -6.68 -1.60
CA GLU A 101 12.89 -5.77 -0.59
C GLU A 101 13.70 -4.49 -0.43
N ALA A 102 15.03 -4.58 -0.42
CA ALA A 102 15.90 -3.41 -0.36
C ALA A 102 15.86 -2.63 -1.68
N MET A 103 15.78 -3.32 -2.83
CA MET A 103 15.57 -2.65 -4.12
C MET A 103 14.29 -1.81 -4.12
N PHE A 104 13.20 -2.32 -3.53
CA PHE A 104 11.95 -1.59 -3.39
C PHE A 104 12.16 -0.28 -2.62
N MET A 105 12.80 -0.35 -1.44
CA MET A 105 13.10 0.83 -0.63
C MET A 105 13.95 1.85 -1.42
N TRP A 106 15.02 1.42 -2.07
CA TRP A 106 15.88 2.30 -2.86
C TRP A 106 15.17 2.88 -4.08
N GLY A 107 14.25 2.14 -4.69
CA GLY A 107 13.40 2.63 -5.78
C GLY A 107 12.45 3.75 -5.32
N LEU A 108 11.85 3.61 -4.12
CA LEU A 108 11.07 4.68 -3.50
C LEU A 108 11.94 5.90 -3.18
N GLN A 109 13.12 5.69 -2.59
CA GLN A 109 14.05 6.78 -2.27
C GLN A 109 14.52 7.52 -3.53
N ALA A 110 14.84 6.80 -4.61
CA ALA A 110 15.18 7.41 -5.89
C ALA A 110 14.05 8.32 -6.40
N ALA A 111 12.79 7.85 -6.30
CA ALA A 111 11.62 8.64 -6.68
C ALA A 111 11.44 9.88 -5.81
N ALA A 112 11.46 9.75 -4.48
CA ALA A 112 11.35 10.85 -3.52
C ALA A 112 12.44 11.92 -3.71
N HIS A 113 13.68 11.49 -3.99
CA HIS A 113 14.79 12.40 -4.29
C HIS A 113 14.81 12.92 -5.74
N ARG A 114 13.85 12.53 -6.57
CA ARG A 114 13.74 12.89 -7.99
C ARG A 114 14.95 12.46 -8.82
N LEU A 115 15.61 11.39 -8.43
CA LEU A 115 16.68 10.73 -9.18
C LEU A 115 16.08 9.69 -10.15
N PRO A 116 16.76 9.38 -11.27
CA PRO A 116 16.27 8.36 -12.21
C PRO A 116 16.47 6.93 -11.68
N PHE A 117 17.51 6.70 -10.89
CA PHE A 117 17.83 5.42 -10.26
C PHE A 117 18.77 5.63 -9.07
N LEU A 118 18.93 4.60 -8.24
CA LEU A 118 20.02 4.49 -7.25
C LEU A 118 20.79 3.16 -7.45
N PRO A 119 22.12 3.15 -7.27
CA PRO A 119 22.92 1.93 -7.36
C PRO A 119 22.70 1.06 -6.12
N VAL A 120 22.36 -0.22 -6.33
CA VAL A 120 22.10 -1.19 -5.25
C VAL A 120 22.77 -2.53 -5.53
N ARG A 121 23.26 -3.20 -4.47
CA ARG A 121 23.87 -4.53 -4.58
C ARG A 121 22.81 -5.64 -4.70
N SER A 122 21.68 -5.48 -4.02
CA SER A 122 20.56 -6.39 -4.07
C SER A 122 20.12 -6.67 -5.52
N GLY A 123 19.80 -7.93 -5.80
CA GLY A 123 19.40 -8.41 -7.12
C GLY A 123 20.55 -9.04 -7.92
N LEU A 124 21.80 -8.58 -7.76
CA LEU A 124 22.94 -9.25 -8.39
C LEU A 124 23.18 -10.63 -7.76
N GLY A 125 23.45 -11.62 -8.61
CA GLY A 125 23.66 -13.01 -8.18
C GLY A 125 22.38 -13.76 -7.81
N SER A 126 21.21 -13.13 -7.88
CA SER A 126 19.91 -13.78 -7.75
C SER A 126 19.17 -13.85 -9.09
N ASP A 127 18.00 -14.49 -9.09
CA ASP A 127 17.14 -14.56 -10.27
C ASP A 127 16.37 -13.27 -10.56
N VAL A 128 16.43 -12.24 -9.69
CA VAL A 128 15.68 -10.97 -9.85
C VAL A 128 15.95 -10.34 -11.22
N MET A 129 17.22 -10.31 -11.65
CA MET A 129 17.60 -9.76 -12.96
C MET A 129 17.06 -10.57 -14.15
N ARG A 130 16.83 -11.88 -13.95
CA ARG A 130 16.27 -12.78 -14.97
C ARG A 130 14.76 -12.64 -15.05
N VAL A 131 14.06 -12.57 -13.92
CA VAL A 131 12.59 -12.49 -13.87
C VAL A 131 12.06 -11.08 -14.14
N ASN A 132 12.89 -10.06 -13.90
CA ASN A 132 12.58 -8.67 -14.21
C ASN A 132 13.60 -8.11 -15.23
N PRO A 133 13.44 -8.43 -16.52
CA PRO A 133 14.39 -8.07 -17.57
C PRO A 133 14.40 -6.57 -17.91
N ALA A 134 13.55 -5.75 -17.26
CA ALA A 134 13.60 -4.29 -17.39
C ALA A 134 14.76 -3.67 -16.58
N LEU A 135 15.27 -4.39 -15.56
CA LEU A 135 16.39 -3.92 -14.75
C LEU A 135 17.69 -3.81 -15.57
N ARG A 136 18.52 -2.85 -15.19
CA ARG A 136 19.82 -2.56 -15.82
C ARG A 136 20.88 -2.41 -14.73
N THR A 137 22.15 -2.43 -15.13
CA THR A 137 23.28 -2.23 -14.21
C THR A 137 23.96 -0.88 -14.46
N VAL A 138 24.74 -0.45 -13.49
CA VAL A 138 25.60 0.75 -13.55
C VAL A 138 26.96 0.40 -12.94
N THR A 139 28.04 0.89 -13.55
CA THR A 139 29.41 0.68 -13.07
C THR A 139 29.94 1.95 -12.42
N SER A 140 30.60 1.79 -11.27
CA SER A 140 31.28 2.87 -10.55
C SER A 140 32.30 3.56 -11.45
N PRO A 141 32.33 4.91 -11.48
CA PRO A 141 33.34 5.66 -12.21
C PRO A 141 34.67 5.79 -11.43
N TYR A 142 34.76 5.23 -10.21
CA TYR A 142 35.95 5.27 -9.36
C TYR A 142 36.83 4.01 -9.54
N GLU A 143 38.00 3.98 -8.91
CA GLU A 143 39.00 2.91 -9.06
C GLU A 143 38.46 1.50 -8.71
N ASP A 144 37.44 1.39 -7.86
CA ASP A 144 36.82 0.10 -7.50
C ASP A 144 36.16 -0.61 -8.70
N GLY A 145 35.69 0.14 -9.71
CA GLY A 145 35.02 -0.40 -10.89
C GLY A 145 33.82 -1.30 -10.61
N GLU A 146 33.21 -1.21 -9.42
CA GLU A 146 32.13 -2.11 -9.01
C GLU A 146 30.88 -1.90 -9.85
N THR A 147 30.20 -3.00 -10.19
CA THR A 147 28.92 -2.96 -10.91
C THR A 147 27.77 -3.26 -9.97
N PHE A 148 26.73 -2.42 -10.03
CA PHE A 148 25.53 -2.47 -9.21
C PHE A 148 24.28 -2.61 -10.10
N VAL A 149 23.15 -3.02 -9.52
CA VAL A 149 21.84 -2.80 -10.17
C VAL A 149 21.54 -1.29 -10.13
N ALA A 150 21.14 -0.73 -11.26
CA ALA A 150 20.58 0.61 -11.35
C ALA A 150 19.08 0.53 -11.06
N MET A 151 18.69 0.51 -9.78
CA MET A 151 17.29 0.36 -9.40
C MET A 151 16.50 1.61 -9.81
N PRO A 152 15.55 1.51 -10.76
CA PRO A 152 14.83 2.68 -11.24
C PRO A 152 13.93 3.28 -10.16
N ALA A 153 13.70 4.59 -10.26
CA ALA A 153 12.74 5.28 -9.41
C ALA A 153 11.32 4.69 -9.57
N LEU A 154 10.70 4.36 -8.44
CA LEU A 154 9.31 3.90 -8.36
C LEU A 154 8.37 5.11 -8.29
N ARG A 155 8.28 5.88 -9.38
CA ARG A 155 7.35 7.02 -9.46
C ARG A 155 5.91 6.55 -9.62
N MET A 156 4.99 7.29 -8.99
CA MET A 156 3.58 6.92 -8.91
C MET A 156 2.69 8.11 -9.27
N ASP A 157 1.56 7.83 -9.92
CA ASP A 157 0.55 8.86 -10.16
C ASP A 157 -0.17 9.22 -8.85
N ALA A 158 -0.41 8.21 -8.00
CA ALA A 158 -0.95 8.45 -6.66
C ALA A 158 -0.45 7.45 -5.62
N ALA A 159 -0.41 7.88 -4.36
CA ALA A 159 -0.13 7.03 -3.20
C ALA A 159 -1.33 7.01 -2.24
N LEU A 160 -1.66 5.82 -1.75
CA LEU A 160 -2.64 5.59 -0.70
C LEU A 160 -1.90 5.08 0.54
N VAL A 161 -2.02 5.78 1.67
CA VAL A 161 -1.38 5.37 2.94
C VAL A 161 -2.37 5.48 4.10
N HIS A 162 -2.07 4.81 5.21
CA HIS A 162 -2.85 4.89 6.44
C HIS A 162 -1.98 5.20 7.64
N LEU A 163 -2.39 6.18 8.44
CA LEU A 163 -1.68 6.61 9.64
C LEU A 163 -2.61 6.69 10.84
N HIS A 164 -2.04 6.80 12.04
CA HIS A 164 -2.85 6.86 13.26
C HIS A 164 -3.55 8.20 13.39
N ARG A 165 -2.83 9.30 13.20
CA ARG A 165 -3.40 10.65 13.31
C ARG A 165 -3.00 11.49 12.11
N ALA A 166 -3.87 12.39 11.69
CA ALA A 166 -3.55 13.43 10.71
C ALA A 166 -4.20 14.76 11.11
N ASP A 167 -3.68 15.89 10.62
CA ASP A 167 -4.41 17.16 10.68
C ASP A 167 -5.09 17.46 9.34
N ARG A 168 -5.97 18.47 9.32
CA ARG A 168 -6.67 18.93 8.10
C ARG A 168 -5.73 19.47 7.02
N LEU A 169 -4.46 19.73 7.35
CA LEU A 169 -3.46 20.27 6.44
C LEU A 169 -2.62 19.17 5.77
N GLY A 170 -2.73 17.92 6.24
CA GLY A 170 -1.99 16.77 5.73
C GLY A 170 -0.68 16.48 6.44
N ASN A 171 -0.46 16.98 7.66
CA ASN A 171 0.59 16.41 8.51
C ASN A 171 0.07 15.11 9.13
N GLY A 172 0.89 14.06 9.14
CA GLY A 172 0.50 12.73 9.58
C GLY A 172 1.46 12.17 10.63
N GLN A 173 0.91 11.42 11.57
CA GLN A 173 1.63 10.80 12.68
C GLN A 173 1.39 9.29 12.73
N TYR A 174 2.46 8.51 12.87
CA TYR A 174 2.37 7.10 13.23
C TYR A 174 2.61 6.91 14.74
N LEU A 175 1.91 5.97 15.36
CA LEU A 175 2.06 5.65 16.79
C LEU A 175 2.63 4.24 17.01
N GLY A 176 2.71 3.45 15.94
CA GLY A 176 3.20 2.08 15.98
C GLY A 176 4.71 1.97 16.13
N PRO A 177 5.23 0.74 16.32
CA PRO A 177 6.67 0.50 16.46
C PRO A 177 7.45 0.77 15.16
N ASP A 178 6.77 0.87 14.03
CA ASP A 178 7.39 0.95 12.70
C ASP A 178 6.66 2.01 11.84
N PRO A 179 7.39 2.98 11.24
CA PRO A 179 6.83 3.92 10.27
C PRO A 179 6.53 3.26 8.92
N TYR A 180 7.08 2.07 8.65
CA TYR A 180 7.16 1.48 7.32
C TYR A 180 7.84 2.45 6.35
N PHE A 181 7.26 2.63 5.17
CA PHE A 181 7.79 3.51 4.12
C PHE A 181 6.72 4.50 3.63
N ASP A 182 5.72 4.81 4.48
CA ASP A 182 4.54 5.59 4.11
C ASP A 182 4.89 7.03 3.70
N ASP A 183 5.91 7.63 4.33
CA ASP A 183 6.52 8.90 3.91
C ASP A 183 7.07 8.82 2.49
N LEU A 184 7.88 7.80 2.19
CA LEU A 184 8.46 7.63 0.87
C LEU A 184 7.38 7.38 -0.20
N PHE A 185 6.31 6.64 0.13
CA PHE A 185 5.15 6.51 -0.77
C PHE A 185 4.54 7.87 -1.10
N CYS A 186 4.36 8.73 -0.09
CA CYS A 186 3.80 10.06 -0.30
C CYS A 186 4.73 10.96 -1.13
N GLU A 187 6.04 10.91 -0.87
CA GLU A 187 7.04 11.74 -1.56
C GLU A 187 7.34 11.28 -2.99
N ALA A 188 7.16 10.00 -3.29
CA ALA A 188 7.39 9.43 -4.62
C ALA A 188 6.18 9.52 -5.57
N ALA A 189 5.04 10.04 -5.10
CA ALA A 189 3.80 10.15 -5.88
C ALA A 189 3.46 11.60 -6.27
N ASP A 190 2.83 11.76 -7.43
CA ASP A 190 2.30 13.07 -7.88
C ASP A 190 1.12 13.52 -6.99
N SER A 191 0.38 12.60 -6.38
CA SER A 191 -0.67 12.89 -5.40
C SER A 191 -0.75 11.85 -4.29
N ALA A 192 -0.59 12.27 -3.03
CA ALA A 192 -0.73 11.36 -1.89
C ALA A 192 -2.04 11.58 -1.12
N TYR A 193 -2.69 10.48 -0.77
CA TYR A 193 -3.93 10.44 0.01
C TYR A 193 -3.69 9.66 1.30
N VAL A 194 -3.81 10.36 2.41
CA VAL A 194 -3.58 9.82 3.76
C VAL A 194 -4.93 9.55 4.39
N SER A 195 -5.26 8.27 4.59
CA SER A 195 -6.31 7.91 5.52
C SER A 195 -5.78 7.87 6.95
N CYS A 196 -6.60 8.19 7.93
CA CYS A 196 -6.19 8.11 9.33
C CYS A 196 -7.29 7.68 10.28
N GLU A 197 -6.91 7.11 11.43
CA GLU A 197 -7.87 6.74 12.48
C GLU A 197 -8.60 7.95 13.08
N ARG A 198 -7.92 9.09 13.16
CA ARG A 198 -8.48 10.32 13.70
C ARG A 198 -7.83 11.57 13.14
N ILE A 199 -8.64 12.55 12.78
CA ILE A 199 -8.16 13.92 12.52
C ILE A 199 -8.02 14.68 13.83
N VAL A 200 -6.87 15.31 14.04
CA VAL A 200 -6.55 16.12 15.22
C VAL A 200 -6.36 17.59 14.83
N ASP A 201 -6.57 18.49 15.79
CA ASP A 201 -6.42 19.94 15.56
C ASP A 201 -4.95 20.36 15.45
N ASP A 202 -4.09 19.78 16.29
CA ASP A 202 -2.65 19.99 16.28
C ASP A 202 -1.86 18.78 16.79
N PHE A 203 -0.53 18.89 16.74
CA PHE A 203 0.43 17.89 17.19
C PHE A 203 1.32 18.39 18.34
N ALA A 204 0.83 19.32 19.17
CA ALA A 204 1.64 19.97 20.21
C ALA A 204 2.24 18.99 21.23
N SER A 205 1.54 17.87 21.50
CA SER A 205 1.99 16.81 22.41
C SER A 205 2.69 15.64 21.71
N ALA A 206 2.83 15.68 20.38
CA ALA A 206 3.42 14.59 19.62
C ALA A 206 4.96 14.56 19.78
N VAL A 207 5.50 13.36 19.85
CA VAL A 207 6.96 13.14 19.73
C VAL A 207 7.38 13.49 18.30
N PRO A 208 8.31 14.43 18.04
CA PRO A 208 8.59 14.93 16.70
C PRO A 208 8.94 13.86 15.66
N GLN A 209 9.64 12.79 16.06
CA GLN A 209 10.03 11.66 15.21
C GLN A 209 8.81 10.87 14.70
N THR A 210 7.69 10.92 15.42
CA THR A 210 6.44 10.25 15.03
C THR A 210 5.66 11.00 13.95
N LEU A 211 5.99 12.28 13.71
CA LEU A 211 5.41 13.11 12.65
C LEU A 211 6.02 12.75 11.31
N LEU A 212 5.66 11.58 10.79
CA LEU A 212 6.24 10.95 9.62
C LEU A 212 5.96 11.71 8.32
N VAL A 213 4.68 11.98 8.03
CA VAL A 213 4.25 12.59 6.77
C VAL A 213 4.03 14.10 6.97
N LYS A 214 4.49 14.90 6.01
CA LYS A 214 4.39 16.36 6.06
C LYS A 214 3.38 16.88 5.06
N ARG A 215 2.73 17.99 5.39
CA ARG A 215 1.72 18.64 4.53
C ARG A 215 2.15 18.94 3.08
N HIS A 216 3.43 18.98 2.76
CA HIS A 216 3.87 19.31 1.40
C HIS A 216 3.73 18.12 0.43
N SER A 217 3.76 16.88 0.92
CA SER A 217 3.62 15.67 0.10
C SER A 217 2.18 15.13 0.07
N VAL A 218 1.25 15.72 0.83
CA VAL A 218 -0.14 15.24 0.95
C VAL A 218 -1.11 16.09 0.14
N THR A 219 -1.91 15.44 -0.70
CA THR A 219 -2.99 16.03 -1.50
C THR A 219 -4.34 15.97 -0.78
N GLY A 220 -4.61 14.90 -0.04
CA GLY A 220 -5.90 14.69 0.65
C GLY A 220 -5.78 13.90 1.94
N VAL A 221 -6.70 14.19 2.88
CA VAL A 221 -6.79 13.52 4.19
C VAL A 221 -8.18 12.93 4.36
N VAL A 222 -8.27 11.68 4.78
CA VAL A 222 -9.53 10.96 5.00
C VAL A 222 -9.57 10.43 6.42
N GLU A 223 -10.55 10.85 7.22
CA GLU A 223 -10.80 10.19 8.51
C GLU A 223 -11.51 8.85 8.25
N ALA A 224 -10.84 7.75 8.58
CA ALA A 224 -11.34 6.40 8.43
C ALA A 224 -10.98 5.58 9.69
N PRO A 225 -11.75 5.70 10.78
CA PRO A 225 -11.54 4.92 12.00
C PRO A 225 -11.66 3.43 11.69
N ASN A 226 -10.80 2.56 12.21
CA ASN A 226 -10.67 1.16 11.81
C ASN A 226 -10.38 0.97 10.30
N GLY A 227 -9.73 1.96 9.69
CA GLY A 227 -9.53 2.04 8.23
C GLY A 227 -8.50 1.05 7.71
N ALA A 228 -7.64 0.52 8.58
CA ALA A 228 -6.69 -0.52 8.23
C ALA A 228 -7.23 -1.94 8.38
N HIS A 229 -8.42 -2.12 8.95
CA HIS A 229 -9.01 -3.45 9.13
C HIS A 229 -9.13 -4.19 7.79
N PHE A 230 -8.76 -5.47 7.71
CA PHE A 230 -8.43 -6.39 8.81
C PHE A 230 -6.93 -6.46 9.16
N THR A 231 -6.09 -5.60 8.60
CA THR A 231 -4.65 -5.52 8.97
C THR A 231 -4.47 -4.89 10.35
N SER A 232 -3.27 -5.02 10.94
CA SER A 232 -2.98 -4.35 12.22
C SER A 232 -2.87 -2.84 12.07
N CYS A 233 -3.16 -2.08 13.13
CA CYS A 233 -2.83 -0.66 13.25
C CYS A 233 -2.30 -0.39 14.67
N ALA A 234 -1.29 -1.15 15.09
CA ALA A 234 -0.73 -1.02 16.43
C ALA A 234 -0.25 0.41 16.69
N PRO A 235 -0.51 1.01 17.86
CA PRO A 235 -1.09 0.38 19.05
C PRO A 235 -2.62 0.46 19.13
N ASP A 236 -3.30 1.16 18.21
CA ASP A 236 -4.74 1.38 18.26
C ASP A 236 -5.52 0.05 18.19
N TYR A 237 -5.08 -0.88 17.34
CA TYR A 237 -5.62 -2.24 17.31
C TYR A 237 -4.65 -3.25 16.67
N GLY A 238 -4.79 -4.51 17.11
CA GLY A 238 -4.11 -5.65 16.51
C GLY A 238 -4.74 -6.07 15.18
N ARG A 239 -4.12 -7.05 14.52
CA ARG A 239 -4.70 -7.66 13.34
C ARG A 239 -5.90 -8.52 13.72
N ASP A 240 -6.96 -8.47 12.92
CA ASP A 240 -8.11 -9.37 13.06
C ASP A 240 -7.78 -10.74 12.45
N GLU A 241 -7.08 -11.58 13.22
CA GLU A 241 -6.65 -12.92 12.77
C GLU A 241 -7.82 -13.83 12.36
N PRO A 242 -8.94 -13.90 13.11
CA PRO A 242 -10.11 -14.67 12.68
C PRO A 242 -10.63 -14.22 11.32
N PHE A 243 -10.80 -12.91 11.11
CA PHE A 243 -11.31 -12.39 9.84
C PHE A 243 -10.30 -12.57 8.70
N GLN A 244 -8.99 -12.43 8.96
CA GLN A 244 -7.96 -12.70 7.96
C GLN A 244 -7.98 -14.18 7.53
N LYS A 245 -8.18 -15.11 8.48
CA LYS A 245 -8.33 -16.53 8.15
C LYS A 245 -9.57 -16.77 7.30
N LEU A 246 -10.71 -16.16 7.65
CA LEU A 246 -11.92 -16.21 6.85
C LEU A 246 -11.66 -15.73 5.42
N TYR A 247 -11.07 -14.54 5.27
CA TYR A 247 -10.67 -13.98 3.97
C TYR A 247 -9.84 -14.98 3.17
N ALA A 248 -8.79 -15.54 3.78
CA ALA A 248 -7.86 -16.42 3.11
C ALA A 248 -8.47 -17.77 2.68
N THR A 249 -9.50 -18.25 3.36
CA THR A 249 -10.12 -19.56 3.09
C THR A 249 -11.44 -19.49 2.33
N THR A 250 -12.05 -18.31 2.19
CA THR A 250 -13.35 -18.14 1.54
C THR A 250 -13.17 -17.96 0.03
N PRO A 251 -13.91 -18.69 -0.82
CA PRO A 251 -13.92 -18.44 -2.26
C PRO A 251 -14.26 -16.97 -2.57
N TRP A 252 -13.47 -16.36 -3.46
CA TRP A 252 -13.57 -14.92 -3.75
C TRP A 252 -14.99 -14.41 -4.02
N PRO A 253 -15.83 -15.06 -4.86
CA PRO A 253 -17.18 -14.55 -5.12
C PRO A 253 -18.03 -14.45 -3.84
N GLN A 254 -17.92 -15.42 -2.94
CA GLN A 254 -18.66 -15.45 -1.67
C GLN A 254 -18.15 -14.38 -0.71
N PHE A 255 -16.83 -14.20 -0.63
CA PHE A 255 -16.24 -13.15 0.19
C PHE A 255 -16.64 -11.75 -0.31
N ALA A 256 -16.56 -11.53 -1.62
CA ALA A 256 -16.90 -10.26 -2.24
C ALA A 256 -18.39 -9.92 -2.08
N GLU A 257 -19.28 -10.90 -2.30
CA GLU A 257 -20.72 -10.72 -2.11
C GLU A 257 -21.06 -10.32 -0.66
N ARG A 258 -20.46 -11.00 0.33
CA ARG A 258 -20.76 -10.75 1.74
C ARG A 258 -20.15 -9.45 2.27
N PHE A 259 -18.91 -9.14 1.91
CA PHE A 259 -18.15 -8.07 2.56
C PHE A 259 -17.86 -6.85 1.68
N LEU A 260 -17.98 -6.96 0.35
CA LEU A 260 -17.54 -5.92 -0.59
C LEU A 260 -18.65 -5.39 -1.50
N SER A 261 -19.91 -5.79 -1.28
CA SER A 261 -21.07 -5.40 -2.10
C SER A 261 -21.65 -4.02 -1.76
N GLY A 262 -21.28 -3.44 -0.63
CA GLY A 262 -21.75 -2.13 -0.17
C GLY A 262 -20.63 -1.14 0.13
N ASP A 263 -20.98 -0.06 0.82
CA ASP A 263 -20.04 0.96 1.28
C ASP A 263 -19.21 0.51 2.50
N GLU A 264 -18.35 1.40 3.00
CA GLU A 264 -17.50 1.12 4.17
C GLU A 264 -18.32 0.82 5.44
N LYS A 265 -19.51 1.40 5.59
CA LYS A 265 -20.40 1.13 6.71
C LYS A 265 -20.97 -0.30 6.61
N THR A 266 -21.40 -0.69 5.43
CA THR A 266 -21.90 -2.03 5.13
C THR A 266 -20.83 -3.09 5.40
N TYR A 267 -19.58 -2.84 4.97
CA TYR A 267 -18.44 -3.70 5.29
C TYR A 267 -18.30 -3.92 6.80
N ARG A 268 -18.28 -2.84 7.59
CA ARG A 268 -18.12 -2.93 9.05
C ARG A 268 -19.27 -3.66 9.72
N SER A 269 -20.51 -3.40 9.30
CA SER A 269 -21.67 -4.12 9.80
C SER A 269 -21.58 -5.61 9.48
N ALA A 270 -21.18 -5.98 8.25
CA ALA A 270 -21.01 -7.39 7.86
C ALA A 270 -19.89 -8.09 8.65
N VAL A 271 -18.76 -7.40 8.90
CA VAL A 271 -17.67 -7.89 9.76
C VAL A 271 -18.15 -8.10 11.19
N HIS A 272 -18.89 -7.14 11.75
CA HIS A 272 -19.41 -7.21 13.10
C HIS A 272 -20.39 -8.38 13.27
N SER A 273 -21.39 -8.49 12.39
CA SER A 273 -22.34 -9.60 12.39
C SER A 273 -21.65 -10.95 12.21
N TRP A 274 -20.62 -11.03 11.37
CA TRP A 274 -19.84 -12.25 11.24
C TRP A 274 -19.15 -12.64 12.55
N HIS A 275 -18.55 -11.69 13.27
CA HIS A 275 -17.94 -11.97 14.58
C HIS A 275 -18.97 -12.42 15.62
N GLU A 276 -20.18 -11.85 15.61
CA GLU A 276 -21.28 -12.31 16.47
C GLU A 276 -21.71 -13.74 16.13
N GLU A 277 -21.71 -14.13 14.85
CA GLU A 277 -22.01 -15.51 14.41
C GLU A 277 -20.94 -16.53 14.82
N GLN A 278 -19.71 -16.11 15.14
CA GLN A 278 -18.63 -17.00 15.58
C GLN A 278 -18.58 -17.22 17.10
N GLN A 279 -19.38 -16.48 17.88
CA GLN A 279 -19.47 -16.60 19.35
C GLN A 279 -20.53 -17.62 19.77
#